data_AF-A0A961H2C0-F1
#
_entry.id   AF-A0A961H2C0-F1
#
_cell.length_a   1.000
_cell.length_b   1.000
_cell.length_c   1.000
_cell.angle_alpha   90.00
_cell.angle_beta   90.00
_cell.angle_gamma   90.00
#
_symmetry.space_group_name_H-M   'P 1'
#
loop_
_entity.id
_entity.type
_entity.pdbx_description
1 polymer ?
#
loop_
_entity_poly.entity_id
_entity_poly.type
_entity_poly.pdbx_seq_one_letter_code
_entity_poly.pdbx_strand_id
1 'polypeptide(L)'
;PSPAPRASRHEEVHMTEERLAQLLFVAGIGQACVLIASALVPFQMDWKKELGGLSRLHRQMYWVYGGYVVLAILAFGILSLVCAEEIASRSWLARGLAAYIALFWGIRLVLQAVFDVREHLTTWWLKAGYRLLSALFLAFTLLFGWVLVG
;
A
#
# COMPACT_ATOMS: atom_id res chain seq x y z
N PRO A 1 -24.24 19.78 39.07
CA PRO A 1 -23.18 18.77 38.87
C PRO A 1 -23.13 18.34 37.39
N SER A 2 -22.23 18.91 36.60
CA SER A 2 -22.12 18.62 35.15
C SER A 2 -21.24 17.40 34.90
N PRO A 3 -21.77 16.25 34.44
CA PRO A 3 -20.95 15.12 34.01
C PRO A 3 -20.68 15.28 32.50
N ALA A 4 -19.84 16.25 32.08
CA ALA A 4 -19.80 16.67 30.67
C ALA A 4 -18.47 16.53 29.91
N PRO A 5 -17.25 16.57 30.52
CA PRO A 5 -16.02 16.56 29.71
C PRO A 5 -15.38 15.17 29.51
N ARG A 6 -15.75 14.16 30.30
CA ARG A 6 -15.12 12.83 30.24
C ARG A 6 -15.86 11.87 29.31
N ALA A 7 -17.20 11.87 29.31
CA ALA A 7 -18.02 11.04 28.43
C ALA A 7 -17.84 11.40 26.94
N SER A 8 -17.87 12.71 26.62
CA SER A 8 -17.68 13.22 25.26
C SER A 8 -16.32 12.84 24.65
N ARG A 9 -15.25 12.87 25.46
CA ARG A 9 -13.90 12.46 25.01
C ARG A 9 -13.82 10.98 24.67
N HIS A 10 -14.47 10.10 25.44
CA HIS A 10 -14.48 8.67 25.15
C HIS A 10 -15.28 8.34 23.88
N GLU A 11 -16.41 9.02 23.67
CA GLU A 11 -17.21 8.90 22.43
C GLU A 11 -16.45 9.41 21.20
N GLU A 12 -15.71 10.53 21.30
CA GLU A 12 -14.87 11.03 20.21
C GLU A 12 -13.73 10.07 19.85
N VAL A 13 -13.07 9.49 20.84
CA VAL A 13 -11.98 8.53 20.61
C VAL A 13 -12.50 7.27 19.94
N HIS A 14 -13.61 6.69 20.45
CA HIS A 14 -14.23 5.51 19.84
C HIS A 14 -14.68 5.75 18.40
N MET A 15 -15.34 6.88 18.13
CA MET A 15 -15.76 7.24 16.77
C MET A 15 -14.56 7.43 15.83
N THR A 16 -13.42 7.91 16.35
CA THR A 16 -12.20 8.08 15.56
C THR A 16 -11.54 6.74 15.23
N GLU A 17 -11.51 5.81 16.18
CA GLU A 17 -10.99 4.45 15.97
C GLU A 17 -11.83 3.66 14.97
N GLU A 18 -13.16 3.75 15.07
CA GLU A 18 -14.07 3.07 14.13
C GLU A 18 -13.89 3.59 12.69
N ARG A 19 -13.81 4.92 12.53
CA ARG A 19 -13.53 5.53 11.21
C ARG A 19 -12.16 5.11 10.68
N LEU A 20 -11.15 5.04 11.54
CA LEU A 20 -9.82 4.60 11.15
C LEU A 20 -9.82 3.14 10.69
N ALA A 21 -10.52 2.26 11.40
CA ALA A 21 -10.68 0.86 11.01
C ALA A 21 -11.36 0.73 9.63
N GLN A 22 -12.40 1.51 9.37
CA GLN A 22 -13.04 1.55 8.05
C GLN A 22 -12.07 1.98 6.94
N LEU A 23 -11.26 3.03 7.19
CA LEU A 23 -10.25 3.49 6.23
C LEU A 23 -9.18 2.43 5.98
N LEU A 24 -8.73 1.72 7.02
CA LEU A 24 -7.76 0.63 6.92
C LEU A 24 -8.33 -0.54 6.12
N PHE A 25 -9.59 -0.90 6.35
CA PHE A 25 -10.29 -1.92 5.56
C PHE A 25 -10.34 -1.54 4.07
N VAL A 26 -10.75 -0.30 3.76
CA VAL A 26 -10.75 0.22 2.38
C VAL A 26 -9.35 0.23 1.79
N ALA A 27 -8.32 0.57 2.57
CA ALA A 27 -6.93 0.48 2.14
C ALA A 27 -6.52 -0.95 1.81
N GLY A 28 -7.01 -1.95 2.57
CA GLY A 28 -6.84 -3.37 2.25
C GLY A 28 -7.38 -3.74 0.86
N ILE A 29 -8.57 -3.24 0.50
CA ILE A 29 -9.12 -3.40 -0.86
C ILE A 29 -8.23 -2.70 -1.89
N GLY A 30 -7.80 -1.48 -1.60
CA GLY A 30 -6.89 -0.73 -2.46
C GLY A 30 -5.58 -1.48 -2.73
N GLN A 31 -5.02 -2.15 -1.73
CA GLN A 31 -3.81 -2.96 -1.88
C GLN A 31 -4.05 -4.18 -2.79
N ALA A 32 -5.23 -4.79 -2.74
CA ALA A 32 -5.62 -5.82 -3.69
C ALA A 32 -5.68 -5.29 -5.14
N CYS A 33 -6.18 -4.06 -5.34
CA CYS A 33 -6.14 -3.43 -6.67
C CYS A 33 -4.69 -3.23 -7.17
N VAL A 34 -3.76 -2.84 -6.29
CA VAL A 34 -2.33 -2.74 -6.65
C VAL A 34 -1.73 -4.10 -6.96
N LEU A 35 -2.13 -5.15 -6.24
CA LEU A 35 -1.69 -6.51 -6.50
C LEU A 35 -2.07 -6.97 -7.92
N ILE A 36 -3.32 -6.72 -8.31
CA ILE A 36 -3.82 -7.01 -9.66
C ILE A 36 -3.01 -6.22 -10.70
N ALA A 37 -2.82 -4.92 -10.49
CA ALA A 37 -2.01 -4.11 -11.39
C ALA A 37 -0.57 -4.64 -11.51
N SER A 38 0.04 -5.05 -10.39
CA SER A 38 1.40 -5.60 -10.34
C SER A 38 1.51 -6.92 -11.10
N ALA A 39 0.48 -7.77 -11.03
CA ALA A 39 0.43 -9.02 -11.79
C ALA A 39 0.28 -8.81 -13.30
N LEU A 40 -0.29 -7.69 -13.75
CA LEU A 40 -0.47 -7.37 -15.18
C LEU A 40 0.80 -6.80 -15.84
N VAL A 41 1.69 -6.16 -15.06
CA VAL A 41 2.90 -5.50 -15.58
C VAL A 41 3.81 -6.45 -16.40
N PRO A 42 4.14 -7.68 -15.93
CA PRO A 42 5.03 -8.57 -16.68
C PRO A 42 4.50 -8.95 -18.06
N PHE A 43 3.17 -9.04 -18.20
CA PHE A 43 2.51 -9.34 -19.46
C PHE A 43 2.48 -8.13 -20.38
N GLN A 44 2.17 -6.95 -19.84
CA GLN A 44 2.04 -5.72 -20.63
C GLN A 44 3.37 -5.23 -21.20
N MET A 45 4.48 -5.49 -20.50
CA MET A 45 5.83 -5.10 -20.90
C MET A 45 6.62 -6.24 -21.58
N ASP A 46 5.98 -7.37 -21.89
CA ASP A 46 6.61 -8.54 -22.51
C ASP A 46 7.97 -8.91 -21.88
N TRP A 47 7.98 -9.07 -20.55
CA TRP A 47 9.21 -9.31 -19.79
C TRP A 47 10.01 -10.51 -20.29
N LYS A 48 9.36 -11.48 -20.93
CA LYS A 48 10.04 -12.62 -21.56
C LYS A 48 10.99 -12.18 -22.67
N LYS A 49 10.57 -11.20 -23.48
CA LYS A 49 11.37 -10.60 -24.55
C LYS A 49 12.39 -9.62 -23.99
N GLU A 50 11.96 -8.68 -23.14
CA GLU A 50 12.82 -7.62 -22.59
C GLU A 50 13.94 -8.16 -21.70
N LEU A 51 13.65 -9.18 -20.88
CA LEU A 51 14.66 -9.84 -20.02
C LEU A 51 15.42 -10.97 -20.76
N GLY A 52 15.15 -11.17 -22.05
CA GLY A 52 15.76 -12.23 -22.87
C GLY A 52 17.26 -12.02 -23.09
N GLY A 53 17.71 -10.76 -23.16
CA GLY A 53 19.13 -10.40 -23.28
C GLY A 53 19.93 -10.54 -21.98
N LEU A 54 19.27 -10.77 -20.84
CA LEU A 54 19.93 -10.92 -19.55
C LEU A 54 20.40 -12.36 -19.31
N SER A 55 21.47 -12.49 -18.52
CA SER A 55 21.91 -13.79 -18.01
C SER A 55 20.77 -14.48 -17.23
N ARG A 56 20.81 -15.81 -17.18
CA ARG A 56 19.79 -16.62 -16.48
C ARG A 56 19.63 -16.19 -15.02
N LEU A 57 20.74 -15.88 -14.34
CA LEU A 57 20.74 -15.46 -12.94
C LEU A 57 19.99 -14.13 -12.76
N HIS A 58 20.31 -13.12 -13.57
CA HIS A 58 19.64 -11.82 -13.47
C HIS A 58 18.13 -11.94 -13.71
N ARG A 59 17.71 -12.73 -14.70
CA ARG A 59 16.28 -12.98 -14.94
C ARG A 59 15.60 -13.67 -13.75
N GLN A 60 16.25 -14.63 -13.12
CA GLN A 60 15.73 -15.29 -11.91
C GLN A 60 15.59 -14.29 -10.75
N MET A 61 16.57 -13.41 -10.56
CA MET A 61 16.51 -12.37 -9.52
C MET A 61 15.31 -11.45 -9.70
N TYR A 62 15.00 -11.01 -10.93
CA TYR A 62 13.79 -10.22 -11.20
C TYR A 62 12.50 -10.92 -10.75
N TRP A 63 12.37 -12.23 -11.02
CA TRP A 63 11.21 -13.01 -10.58
C TRP A 63 11.15 -13.17 -9.06
N VAL A 64 12.29 -13.42 -8.41
CA VAL A 64 12.36 -13.56 -6.95
C VAL A 64 11.98 -12.24 -6.26
N TYR A 65 12.56 -11.13 -6.70
CA TYR A 65 12.27 -9.82 -6.12
C TYR A 65 10.84 -9.37 -6.39
N GLY A 66 10.32 -9.59 -7.60
CA GLY A 66 8.91 -9.37 -7.91
C GLY A 66 7.99 -10.22 -7.00
N GLY A 67 8.34 -11.48 -6.78
CA GLY A 67 7.62 -12.39 -5.88
C GLY A 67 7.57 -11.87 -4.44
N TYR A 68 8.69 -11.39 -3.89
CA TYR A 68 8.71 -10.79 -2.55
C TYR A 68 7.84 -9.55 -2.44
N VAL A 69 7.84 -8.69 -3.46
CA VAL A 69 6.98 -7.49 -3.50
C VAL A 69 5.50 -7.87 -3.53
N VAL A 70 5.11 -8.81 -4.40
CA VAL A 70 3.73 -9.31 -4.50
C VAL A 70 3.27 -9.93 -3.18
N LEU A 71 4.11 -10.76 -2.56
CA LEU A 71 3.81 -11.38 -1.26
C LEU A 71 3.64 -10.34 -0.17
N ALA A 72 4.48 -9.31 -0.13
CA ALA A 72 4.36 -8.21 0.83
C ALA A 72 3.02 -7.46 0.67
N ILE A 73 2.67 -7.07 -0.56
CA ILE A 73 1.40 -6.38 -0.85
C ILE A 73 0.20 -7.24 -0.46
N LEU A 74 0.25 -8.55 -0.77
CA LEU A 74 -0.78 -9.49 -0.37
C LEU A 74 -0.93 -9.57 1.16
N ALA A 75 0.17 -9.71 1.88
CA ALA A 75 0.16 -9.75 3.34
C ALA A 75 -0.40 -8.45 3.94
N PHE A 76 0.02 -7.30 3.43
CA PHE A 76 -0.50 -6.01 3.90
C PHE A 76 -1.99 -5.85 3.60
N GLY A 77 -2.44 -6.24 2.42
CA GLY A 77 -3.86 -6.24 2.06
C GLY A 77 -4.68 -7.11 3.01
N ILE A 78 -4.28 -8.37 3.22
CA ILE A 78 -4.96 -9.31 4.11
C ILE A 78 -5.00 -8.77 5.55
N LEU A 79 -3.85 -8.32 6.09
CA LEU A 79 -3.78 -7.78 7.44
C LEU A 79 -4.67 -6.53 7.60
N SER A 80 -4.74 -5.67 6.58
CA SER A 80 -5.60 -4.49 6.62
C SER A 80 -7.08 -4.84 6.54
N LEU A 81 -7.46 -5.94 5.87
CA LEU A 81 -8.84 -6.39 5.76
C LEU A 81 -9.31 -7.14 7.01
N VAL A 82 -8.46 -8.00 7.57
CA VAL A 82 -8.82 -8.92 8.66
C VAL A 82 -8.55 -8.31 10.03
N CYS A 83 -7.50 -7.48 10.16
CA CYS A 83 -7.05 -6.92 11.43
C CYS A 83 -7.22 -5.39 11.47
N ALA A 84 -8.18 -4.82 10.73
CA ALA A 84 -8.38 -3.38 10.64
C ALA A 84 -8.61 -2.72 12.02
N GLU A 85 -9.47 -3.32 12.85
CA GLU A 85 -9.78 -2.86 14.20
C GLU A 85 -8.55 -2.95 15.12
N GLU A 86 -7.80 -4.04 15.03
CA GLU A 86 -6.56 -4.22 15.82
C GLU A 86 -5.47 -3.23 15.41
N ILE A 87 -5.37 -2.90 14.13
CA ILE A 87 -4.46 -1.85 13.66
C ILE A 87 -4.94 -0.48 14.14
N ALA A 88 -6.25 -0.23 14.13
CA ALA A 88 -6.85 1.02 14.61
C ALA A 88 -6.71 1.23 16.12
N SER A 89 -6.54 0.15 16.91
CA SER A 89 -6.25 0.22 18.35
C SER A 89 -4.91 0.90 18.69
N ARG A 90 -4.03 1.06 17.70
CA ARG A 90 -2.70 1.70 17.84
C ARG A 90 -1.82 1.07 18.93
N SER A 91 -2.01 -0.22 19.20
CA SER A 91 -1.07 -1.00 20.01
C SER A 91 0.36 -0.88 19.48
N TRP A 92 1.36 -1.21 20.30
CA TRP A 92 2.77 -1.14 19.87
C TRP A 92 3.04 -1.96 18.61
N LEU A 93 2.44 -3.16 18.52
CA LEU A 93 2.55 -4.01 17.34
C LEU A 93 1.84 -3.40 16.13
N ALA A 94 0.64 -2.85 16.30
CA ALA A 94 -0.10 -2.16 15.24
C ALA A 94 0.70 -0.98 14.67
N ARG A 95 1.34 -0.18 15.53
CA ARG A 95 2.21 0.93 15.12
C ARG A 95 3.47 0.45 14.40
N GLY A 96 4.09 -0.64 14.85
CA GLY A 96 5.22 -1.25 14.16
C GLY A 96 4.84 -1.75 12.76
N LEU A 97 3.70 -2.43 12.64
CA LEU A 97 3.17 -2.89 11.36
C LEU A 97 2.83 -1.71 10.44
N ALA A 98 2.14 -0.68 10.96
CA ALA A 98 1.79 0.51 10.21
C ALA A 98 3.05 1.28 9.74
N ALA A 99 4.07 1.41 10.59
CA ALA A 99 5.34 2.02 10.19
C ALA A 99 6.01 1.25 9.06
N TYR A 100 6.01 -0.09 9.11
CA TYR A 100 6.56 -0.91 8.04
C TYR A 100 5.80 -0.74 6.72
N ILE A 101 4.47 -0.76 6.76
CA ILE A 101 3.62 -0.56 5.57
C ILE A 101 3.79 0.85 5.00
N ALA A 102 3.81 1.87 5.87
CA ALA A 102 4.01 3.26 5.46
C ALA A 102 5.37 3.46 4.78
N LEU A 103 6.43 2.87 5.35
CA LEU A 103 7.77 2.95 4.77
C LEU A 103 7.84 2.22 3.43
N PHE A 104 7.25 1.03 3.32
CA PHE A 104 7.21 0.27 2.08
C PHE A 104 6.55 1.07 0.95
N TRP A 105 5.36 1.62 1.18
CA TRP A 105 4.65 2.42 0.18
C TRP A 105 5.34 3.76 -0.09
N GLY A 106 5.92 4.39 0.92
CA GLY A 106 6.68 5.63 0.78
C GLY A 106 7.91 5.46 -0.11
N ILE A 107 8.71 4.41 0.14
CA ILE A 107 9.83 4.04 -0.74
C ILE A 107 9.31 3.73 -2.14
N ARG A 108 8.22 2.98 -2.27
CA ARG A 108 7.66 2.62 -3.58
C ARG A 108 7.18 3.84 -4.37
N LEU A 109 6.65 4.86 -3.71
CA LEU A 109 6.25 6.14 -4.30
C LEU A 109 7.46 6.94 -4.78
N VAL A 110 8.52 7.02 -3.96
CA VAL A 110 9.78 7.69 -4.35
C VAL A 110 10.41 7.00 -5.55
N LEU A 111 10.53 5.67 -5.51
CA LEU A 111 11.08 4.88 -6.62
C LEU A 111 10.26 5.07 -7.91
N GLN A 112 8.94 5.16 -7.80
CA GLN A 112 8.07 5.44 -8.95
C GLN A 112 8.42 6.77 -9.61
N ALA A 113 8.71 7.81 -8.83
CA ALA A 113 9.10 9.11 -9.36
C ALA A 113 10.50 9.13 -9.99
N VAL A 114 11.40 8.23 -9.55
CA VAL A 114 12.77 8.11 -10.09
C VAL A 114 12.80 7.32 -11.40
N PHE A 115 11.92 6.34 -11.60
CA PHE A 115 11.90 5.52 -12.81
C PHE A 115 11.40 6.31 -14.04
N ASP A 116 12.15 6.27 -15.14
CA ASP A 116 11.70 6.85 -16.41
C ASP A 116 10.74 5.91 -17.14
N VAL A 117 9.47 5.99 -16.77
CA VAL A 117 8.39 5.19 -17.37
C VAL A 117 7.78 5.86 -18.61
N ARG A 118 8.25 7.04 -19.03
CA ARG A 118 7.59 7.85 -20.07
C ARG A 118 7.46 7.13 -21.40
N GLU A 119 8.46 6.32 -21.75
CA GLU A 119 8.48 5.51 -22.97
C GLU A 119 7.39 4.43 -22.99
N HIS A 120 6.97 3.96 -21.81
CA HIS A 120 5.96 2.90 -21.66
C HIS A 120 4.54 3.44 -21.44
N LEU A 121 4.38 4.74 -21.21
CA LEU A 121 3.09 5.41 -21.00
C LEU A 121 2.51 5.96 -22.31
N THR A 122 2.43 5.11 -23.33
CA THR A 122 2.01 5.51 -24.68
C THR A 122 0.51 5.81 -24.76
N THR A 123 -0.32 5.11 -23.99
CA THR A 123 -1.78 5.28 -24.02
C THR A 123 -2.39 5.95 -22.80
N TRP A 124 -3.55 6.57 -22.99
CA TRP A 124 -4.21 7.37 -21.96
C TRP A 124 -4.59 6.56 -20.70
N TRP A 125 -4.99 5.28 -20.85
CA TRP A 125 -5.31 4.42 -19.71
C TRP A 125 -4.07 4.04 -18.89
N LEU A 126 -2.90 3.89 -19.52
CA LEU A 126 -1.63 3.64 -18.82
C LEU A 126 -1.23 4.87 -17.99
N LYS A 127 -1.39 6.07 -18.56
CA LYS A 127 -1.19 7.33 -17.82
C LYS A 127 -2.17 7.50 -16.66
N ALA A 128 -3.43 7.12 -16.86
CA ALA A 128 -4.43 7.13 -15.79
C ALA A 128 -4.09 6.12 -14.68
N GLY A 129 -3.74 4.89 -15.05
CA GLY A 129 -3.31 3.86 -14.11
C GLY A 129 -2.08 4.26 -13.31
N TYR A 130 -1.08 4.87 -13.94
CA TYR A 130 0.11 5.38 -13.27
C TYR A 130 -0.21 6.46 -12.22
N ARG A 131 -1.08 7.41 -12.56
CA ARG A 131 -1.53 8.45 -11.62
C ARG A 131 -2.35 7.85 -10.48
N LEU A 132 -3.24 6.91 -10.78
CA LEU A 132 -4.03 6.20 -9.77
C LEU A 132 -3.14 5.43 -8.80
N LEU A 133 -2.17 4.67 -9.31
CA LEU A 133 -1.18 3.94 -8.50
C LEU A 133 -0.39 4.90 -7.60
N SER A 134 0.06 6.03 -8.14
CA SER A 134 0.79 7.04 -7.36
C SER A 134 -0.07 7.62 -6.24
N ALA A 135 -1.35 7.92 -6.53
CA ALA A 135 -2.30 8.40 -5.55
C ALA A 135 -2.57 7.35 -4.46
N LEU A 136 -2.71 6.07 -4.83
CA LEU A 136 -2.87 4.96 -3.87
C LEU A 136 -1.64 4.84 -2.96
N PHE A 137 -0.43 4.88 -3.52
CA PHE A 137 0.80 4.75 -2.71
C PHE A 137 0.94 5.90 -1.72
N LEU A 138 0.63 7.12 -2.16
CA LEU A 138 0.60 8.29 -1.28
C LEU A 138 -0.47 8.12 -0.20
N ALA A 139 -1.69 7.71 -0.57
CA ALA A 139 -2.78 7.49 0.38
C ALA A 139 -2.41 6.43 1.44
N PHE A 140 -1.82 5.31 1.05
CA PHE A 140 -1.36 4.28 1.99
C PHE A 140 -0.26 4.82 2.90
N THR A 141 0.73 5.51 2.33
CA THR A 141 1.83 6.11 3.12
C THR A 141 1.29 7.05 4.19
N LEU A 142 0.36 7.93 3.83
CA LEU A 142 -0.24 8.89 4.76
C LEU A 142 -1.17 8.23 5.78
N LEU A 143 -2.01 7.28 5.35
CA LEU A 143 -2.95 6.59 6.24
C LEU A 143 -2.21 5.78 7.30
N PHE A 144 -1.24 4.94 6.91
CA PHE A 144 -0.46 4.16 7.86
C PHE A 144 0.49 5.04 8.67
N GLY A 145 0.96 6.16 8.12
CA GLY A 145 1.67 7.20 8.89
C GLY A 145 0.79 7.84 9.97
N TRP A 146 -0.50 8.04 9.71
CA TRP A 146 -1.45 8.59 10.69
C TRP A 146 -1.67 7.65 11.89
N VAL A 147 -1.70 6.33 11.65
CA VAL A 147 -1.78 5.31 12.72
C VAL A 147 -0.59 5.43 13.68
N LEU A 148 0.59 5.83 13.19
CA LEU A 148 1.80 5.97 14.00
C LEU A 148 1.76 7.19 14.94
N VAL A 149 1.20 8.31 14.47
CA VAL A 149 1.31 9.61 15.15
C VAL A 149 0.16 9.89 16.12
N GLY A 150 -1.07 9.49 15.78
CA GLY A 150 -2.20 9.62 16.72
C GLY A 150 -2.19 8.54 17.80
#